data_AF-D8DVZ7-F1
#
_entry.id   AF-D8DVZ7-F1
#
_cell.length_a   1.000
_cell.length_b   1.000
_cell.length_c   1.000
_cell.angle_alpha   90.00
_cell.angle_beta   90.00
_cell.angle_gamma   90.00
#
_symmetry.space_group_name_H-M   'P 1'
#
loop_
_entity.id
_entity.type
_entity.pdbx_description
1 polymer ?
#
loop_
_entity_poly.entity_id
_entity_poly.type
_entity_poly.pdbx_seq_one_letter_code
_entity_poly.pdbx_strand_id
1 'polypeptide(L)'
;MTREDIVKQVNSVLAEEFEVEESTFAPEANLKDTLNLDSLSLVDLVAVIQYTYKLKIPVEDLRKIDTFNDLYDYLDSHVEK
;
A
#
# COMPACT_ATOMS: atom_id res chain seq x y z
N MET A 1 -3.72 -13.60 8.68
CA MET A 1 -3.09 -12.32 9.09
C MET A 1 -4.15 -11.38 9.67
N THR A 2 -3.78 -10.43 10.54
CA THR A 2 -4.68 -9.36 11.04
C THR A 2 -4.41 -8.06 10.29
N ARG A 3 -5.40 -7.14 10.25
CA ARG A 3 -5.25 -5.81 9.64
C ARG A 3 -4.02 -5.05 10.16
N GLU A 4 -3.75 -5.14 11.45
CA GLU A 4 -2.58 -4.47 12.07
C GLU A 4 -1.24 -4.97 11.54
N ASP A 5 -1.13 -6.29 11.27
CA ASP A 5 0.06 -6.87 10.65
C ASP A 5 0.24 -6.38 9.21
N ILE A 6 -0.85 -6.33 8.44
CA ILE A 6 -0.85 -5.81 7.07
C ILE A 6 -0.42 -4.35 7.05
N VAL A 7 -0.99 -3.51 7.93
CA VAL A 7 -0.63 -2.09 8.05
C VAL A 7 0.86 -1.94 8.32
N LYS A 8 1.39 -2.63 9.33
CA LYS A 8 2.81 -2.53 9.68
C LYS A 8 3.72 -2.99 8.57
N GLN A 9 3.42 -4.13 7.96
CA GLN A 9 4.27 -4.70 6.93
C GLN A 9 4.19 -3.89 5.64
N VAL A 10 3.01 -3.40 5.23
CA VAL A 10 2.90 -2.43 4.14
C VAL A 10 3.70 -1.19 4.47
N ASN A 11 3.45 -0.55 5.61
CA ASN A 11 4.13 0.69 5.99
C ASN A 11 5.64 0.55 6.00
N SER A 12 6.19 -0.51 6.60
CA SER A 12 7.63 -0.76 6.60
C SER A 12 8.17 -0.86 5.17
N VAL A 13 7.53 -1.66 4.32
CA VAL A 13 7.94 -1.84 2.92
C VAL A 13 7.84 -0.52 2.14
N LEU A 14 6.79 0.27 2.35
CA LEU A 14 6.63 1.56 1.67
C LEU A 14 7.62 2.60 2.19
N ALA A 15 7.90 2.62 3.48
CA ALA A 15 8.89 3.49 4.08
C ALA A 15 10.30 3.22 3.51
N GLU A 16 10.65 1.94 3.37
CA GLU A 16 11.93 1.53 2.81
C GLU A 16 12.04 1.82 1.31
N GLU A 17 11.03 1.47 0.51
CA GLU A 17 11.08 1.61 -0.95
C GLU A 17 10.92 3.06 -1.43
N PHE A 18 10.15 3.88 -0.70
CA PHE A 18 9.90 5.28 -1.05
C PHE A 18 10.69 6.28 -0.20
N GLU A 19 11.57 5.80 0.67
CA GLU A 19 12.40 6.63 1.57
C GLU A 19 11.57 7.65 2.39
N VAL A 20 10.40 7.22 2.89
CA VAL A 20 9.50 8.05 3.70
C VAL A 20 9.36 7.50 5.12
N GLU A 21 9.01 8.36 6.07
CA GLU A 21 8.84 7.94 7.46
C GLU A 21 7.49 7.27 7.69
N GLU A 22 7.47 6.16 8.44
CA GLU A 22 6.22 5.46 8.79
C GLU A 22 5.22 6.33 9.56
N SER A 23 5.69 7.37 10.25
CA SER A 23 4.82 8.35 10.94
C SER A 23 4.00 9.21 9.98
N THR A 24 4.36 9.27 8.69
CA THR A 24 3.59 9.99 7.66
C THR A 24 2.39 9.21 7.17
N PHE A 25 2.36 7.89 7.40
CA PHE A 25 1.28 7.00 6.99
C PHE A 25 0.11 7.08 7.96
N ALA A 26 -0.66 8.17 7.86
CA ALA A 26 -1.95 8.25 8.53
C ALA A 26 -3.01 7.47 7.73
N PRO A 27 -3.92 6.73 8.39
CA PRO A 27 -4.99 6.01 7.68
C PRO A 27 -5.88 6.95 6.86
N GLU A 28 -6.05 8.19 7.31
CA GLU A 28 -6.82 9.24 6.62
C GLU A 28 -5.99 10.01 5.58
N ALA A 29 -4.66 9.82 5.55
CA ALA A 29 -3.81 10.50 4.57
C ALA A 29 -4.02 9.90 3.18
N ASN A 30 -3.83 10.76 2.17
CA ASN A 30 -3.90 10.33 0.79
C ASN A 30 -2.63 9.55 0.44
N LEU A 31 -2.80 8.33 -0.06
CA LEU A 31 -1.71 7.42 -0.41
C LEU A 31 -0.80 8.05 -1.47
N LYS A 32 -1.40 8.61 -2.53
CA LYS A 32 -0.68 9.16 -3.67
C LYS A 32 0.05 10.44 -3.32
N ASP A 33 -0.56 11.30 -2.51
CA ASP A 33 0.04 12.56 -2.06
C ASP A 33 1.21 12.30 -1.10
N THR A 34 1.02 11.40 -0.13
CA THR A 34 2.02 11.10 0.91
C THR A 34 3.28 10.42 0.34
N LEU A 35 3.08 9.46 -0.56
CA LEU A 35 4.16 8.72 -1.21
C LEU A 35 4.61 9.37 -2.52
N ASN A 36 4.02 10.52 -2.86
CA ASN A 36 4.26 11.24 -4.12
C ASN A 36 4.22 10.29 -5.34
N LEU A 37 3.18 9.45 -5.40
CA LEU A 37 3.04 8.38 -6.39
C LEU A 37 2.66 8.95 -7.76
N ASP A 38 3.64 9.01 -8.65
CA ASP A 38 3.41 9.21 -10.07
C ASP A 38 2.89 7.94 -10.75
N SER A 39 2.46 8.07 -12.01
CA SER A 39 1.94 6.93 -12.80
C SER A 39 2.93 5.77 -12.94
N LEU A 40 4.24 6.03 -12.82
CA LEU A 40 5.29 5.02 -12.80
C LEU A 40 5.45 4.40 -11.41
N SER A 41 5.61 5.23 -10.37
CA SER A 41 5.80 4.81 -8.99
C SER A 41 4.63 3.97 -8.44
N LEU A 42 3.41 4.20 -8.97
CA LEU A 42 2.23 3.36 -8.70
C LEU A 42 2.42 1.91 -9.17
N VAL A 43 3.12 1.69 -10.29
CA VAL A 43 3.40 0.34 -10.80
C VAL A 43 4.43 -0.36 -9.93
N ASP A 44 5.46 0.37 -9.48
CA ASP A 44 6.47 -0.15 -8.54
C ASP A 44 5.83 -0.53 -7.20
N LEU A 45 5.00 0.35 -6.63
CA LEU A 45 4.22 0.08 -5.41
C LEU A 45 3.43 -1.24 -5.51
N VAL A 46 2.67 -1.38 -6.60
CA VAL A 46 1.85 -2.57 -6.87
C VAL A 46 2.74 -3.81 -7.03
N ALA A 47 3.89 -3.70 -7.71
CA ALA A 47 4.81 -4.81 -7.88
C ALA A 47 5.40 -5.28 -6.55
N VAL A 48 5.84 -4.35 -5.69
CA VAL A 48 6.41 -4.64 -4.37
C VAL A 48 5.39 -5.33 -3.46
N ILE A 49 4.17 -4.80 -3.37
CA ILE A 49 3.11 -5.39 -2.55
C ILE A 49 2.74 -6.77 -3.08
N GLN A 50 2.56 -6.92 -4.40
CA GLN A 50 2.28 -8.22 -5.00
C GLN A 50 3.39 -9.24 -4.76
N TYR A 51 4.66 -8.83 -4.83
CA TYR A 51 5.78 -9.72 -4.55
C TYR A 51 5.82 -10.14 -3.07
N THR A 52 5.66 -9.17 -2.17
CA THR A 52 5.69 -9.37 -0.71
C THR A 52 4.56 -10.29 -0.23
N TYR A 53 3.34 -10.05 -0.69
CA TYR A 53 2.15 -10.80 -0.26
C TYR A 53 1.76 -11.93 -1.23
N LYS A 54 2.49 -12.10 -2.33
CA LYS A 54 2.17 -13.05 -3.42
C LYS A 54 0.75 -12.91 -3.97
N LEU A 55 0.26 -11.67 -4.00
CA LEU A 55 -1.08 -11.32 -4.49
C LEU A 55 -1.02 -10.91 -5.95
N LYS A 56 -2.18 -10.90 -6.60
CA LYS A 56 -2.35 -10.23 -7.90
C LYS A 56 -3.27 -9.04 -7.70
N ILE A 57 -2.70 -7.84 -7.76
CA ILE A 57 -3.42 -6.59 -7.57
C ILE A 57 -3.43 -5.83 -8.89
N PRO A 58 -4.61 -5.57 -9.49
CA PRO A 58 -4.70 -4.73 -10.67
C PRO A 58 -4.32 -3.29 -10.32
N VAL A 59 -3.49 -2.67 -11.17
CA VAL A 59 -3.17 -1.23 -11.04
C VAL A 59 -4.44 -0.37 -11.07
N GLU A 60 -5.48 -0.82 -11.77
CA GLU A 60 -6.78 -0.14 -11.82
C GLU A 60 -7.48 -0.09 -10.46
N ASP A 61 -7.37 -1.13 -9.64
CA ASP A 61 -7.92 -1.10 -8.29
C ASP A 61 -7.08 -0.21 -7.39
N LEU A 62 -5.75 -0.24 -7.51
CA LEU A 62 -4.90 0.68 -6.75
C LEU A 62 -5.12 2.15 -7.15
N ARG A 63 -5.55 2.43 -8.39
CA ARG A 63 -5.95 3.79 -8.80
C ARG A 63 -7.22 4.28 -8.13
N LYS A 64 -8.15 3.37 -7.80
CA LYS A 64 -9.39 3.68 -7.06
C LYS A 64 -9.13 3.91 -5.58
N ILE A 65 -8.00 3.44 -5.08
CA ILE A 65 -7.54 3.66 -3.72
C ILE A 65 -6.97 5.07 -3.62
N ASP A 66 -7.56 5.88 -2.74
CA ASP A 66 -7.09 7.24 -2.47
C ASP A 66 -6.44 7.35 -1.09
N THR A 67 -6.89 6.60 -0.09
CA THR A 67 -6.34 6.65 1.28
C THR A 67 -5.55 5.40 1.64
N PHE A 68 -4.68 5.51 2.63
CA PHE A 68 -4.03 4.33 3.22
C PHE A 68 -5.06 3.37 3.81
N ASN A 69 -6.14 3.89 4.41
CA ASN A 69 -7.20 3.05 4.96
C ASN A 69 -7.87 2.16 3.88
N ASP A 70 -8.14 2.70 2.69
CA ASP A 70 -8.62 1.93 1.54
C ASP A 70 -7.60 0.86 1.13
N LEU A 71 -6.30 1.18 1.12
CA LEU A 71 -5.24 0.22 0.81
C LEU A 71 -5.23 -0.95 1.79
N TYR A 72 -5.27 -0.67 3.09
CA TYR A 72 -5.25 -1.70 4.12
C TYR A 72 -6.50 -2.57 4.07
N ASP A 73 -7.67 -1.97 3.83
CA ASP A 73 -8.94 -2.71 3.71
C ASP A 73 -8.95 -3.62 2.48
N TYR A 74 -8.45 -3.10 1.37
CA TYR A 74 -8.30 -3.85 0.13
C TYR A 74 -7.37 -5.05 0.32
N LEU A 75 -6.23 -4.85 0.99
CA LEU A 75 -5.27 -5.91 1.28
C LEU A 75 -5.81 -6.92 2.29
N ASP A 76 -6.51 -6.49 3.35
CA ASP A 76 -7.16 -7.39 4.31
C ASP A 76 -8.20 -8.31 3.63
N SER A 77 -8.89 -7.78 2.61
CA SER A 77 -9.87 -8.54 1.83
C SER A 77 -9.24 -9.47 0.78
N HIS A 78 -8.03 -9.18 0.29
CA HIS A 78 -7.37 -9.94 -0.78
C HIS A 78 -6.27 -10.89 -0.27
N VAL A 79 -5.67 -10.61 0.88
CA VAL A 79 -4.75 -11.52 1.56
C VAL A 79 -5.56 -12.70 2.07
N GLU A 80 -5.46 -13.84 1.38
CA GLU A 80 -6.00 -15.10 1.89
C GLU A 80 -5.38 -15.38 3.26
N LYS A 81 -6.23 -15.62 4.27
CA LYS A 81 -5.83 -15.77 5.67
C LYS A 81 -5.09 -17.07 5.97
#